data_AF-A0A380G151-F1
#
_entry.id   AF-A0A380G151-F1
#
_cell.length_a   1.000
_cell.length_b   1.000
_cell.length_c   1.000
_cell.angle_alpha   90.00
_cell.angle_beta   90.00
_cell.angle_gamma   90.00
#
_symmetry.space_group_name_H-M   'P 1'
#
loop_
_entity.id
_entity.type
_entity.pdbx_description
1 polymer ?
#
loop_
_entity_poly.entity_id
_entity_poly.type
_entity_poly.pdbx_seq_one_letter_code
_entity_poly.pdbx_strand_id
1 'polypeptide(L)'
;MKLTTLGVIETKTGHRCMQCGNEDKTYFCQYTSVILQKEIIYCRRCIQLGRMDNITDYRITESVGQVSEGYYDLPFQLSEQQSYASTQIIEAINQREDLLLYAVTGAGKTEMMFEGISRARKLGLNVAVISPRVDVVIEISKRIKEAFIYEEIDVLHQSSQQQFNGHFIIATVHQLFRFKSHFDVIFIDEVDAFPLSMDPQLQGAIALASKSKHSHIFMTATPPKSLLRQIQADHIIKLPARFHRHPLPEPIFSYFKLKPTRAQYKLKALLLKQVNAQRFTLVFFNNIELMLKAYDCYHYFFPDLICVSSEDALRFDKVEALRRGEHTIVFTTTILERGFTMAQLDVIVVNADTFEKAALVQIAGRVGRKQEAPTGTVIFLHEGVSLSMIQAKRDIKQMNKLGIARGWINA
;
A
#
# COMPACT_ATOMS: atom_id res chain seq x y z
N MET A 1 -11.61 18.83 22.74
CA MET A 1 -12.71 19.65 22.18
C MET A 1 -12.53 19.71 20.66
N LYS A 2 -13.53 20.04 19.83
CA LYS A 2 -13.30 20.23 18.37
C LYS A 2 -13.16 21.73 18.10
N LEU A 3 -12.02 22.16 17.56
CA LEU A 3 -11.82 23.53 17.10
C LEU A 3 -12.59 23.70 15.78
N THR A 4 -13.49 24.67 15.72
CA THR A 4 -14.24 24.99 14.50
C THR A 4 -13.62 26.21 13.85
N THR A 5 -13.29 26.10 12.57
CA THR A 5 -12.83 27.20 11.71
C THR A 5 -13.59 27.16 10.39
N LEU A 6 -13.56 28.22 9.59
CA LEU A 6 -14.08 28.17 8.22
C LEU A 6 -13.18 27.31 7.32
N GLY A 7 -13.77 26.66 6.33
CA GLY A 7 -13.07 25.80 5.37
C GLY A 7 -12.09 26.54 4.47
N VAL A 8 -12.35 27.81 4.18
CA VAL A 8 -11.42 28.75 3.53
C VAL A 8 -11.28 29.99 4.40
N ILE A 9 -10.04 30.37 4.69
CA ILE A 9 -9.70 31.54 5.49
C ILE A 9 -8.90 32.55 4.66
N GLU A 10 -9.02 33.83 5.00
CA GLU A 10 -8.17 34.89 4.46
C GLU A 10 -6.81 34.91 5.15
N THR A 11 -5.78 35.20 4.37
CA THR A 11 -4.39 35.32 4.80
C THR A 11 -3.81 36.63 4.24
N LYS A 12 -2.63 37.04 4.72
CA LYS A 12 -1.99 38.29 4.26
C LYS A 12 -1.74 38.34 2.75
N THR A 13 -1.61 37.19 2.10
CA THR A 13 -1.24 37.08 0.68
C THR A 13 -2.38 36.60 -0.21
N GLY A 14 -3.56 36.25 0.33
CA GLY A 14 -4.68 35.69 -0.41
C GLY A 14 -5.57 34.79 0.47
N HIS A 15 -5.92 33.60 -0.02
CA HIS A 15 -6.75 32.64 0.73
C HIS A 15 -6.01 31.35 1.01
N ARG A 16 -6.39 30.67 2.09
CA ARG A 16 -5.90 29.34 2.45
C ARG A 16 -7.08 28.39 2.70
N CYS A 17 -7.03 27.21 2.09
CA CYS A 17 -7.99 26.15 2.37
C CYS A 17 -7.54 25.35 3.59
N MET A 18 -8.40 25.24 4.60
CA MET A 18 -8.08 24.51 5.84
C MET A 18 -8.10 22.98 5.64
N GLN A 19 -8.86 22.46 4.69
CA GLN A 19 -8.89 21.01 4.39
C GLN A 19 -7.62 20.53 3.67
N CYS A 20 -7.27 21.09 2.51
CA CYS A 20 -6.12 20.63 1.71
C CYS A 20 -4.84 21.47 1.87
N GLY A 21 -4.90 22.61 2.56
CA GLY A 21 -3.76 23.52 2.72
C GLY A 21 -3.40 24.33 1.47
N ASN A 22 -4.25 24.35 0.43
CA ASN A 22 -3.98 25.12 -0.78
C ASN A 22 -3.90 26.62 -0.49
N GLU A 23 -2.84 27.28 -0.96
CA GLU A 23 -2.66 28.73 -0.96
C GLU A 23 -2.51 29.31 -2.38
N ASP A 24 -2.52 28.45 -3.41
CA ASP A 24 -2.43 28.88 -4.80
C ASP A 24 -3.76 29.51 -5.25
N LYS A 25 -3.68 30.80 -5.58
CA LYS A 25 -4.79 31.67 -6.01
C LYS A 25 -5.53 31.11 -7.23
N THR A 26 -4.85 30.42 -8.14
CA THR A 26 -5.46 29.88 -9.37
C THR A 26 -6.51 28.81 -9.09
N TYR A 27 -6.45 28.19 -7.91
CA TYR A 27 -7.39 27.16 -7.47
C TYR A 27 -8.50 27.71 -6.57
N PHE A 28 -8.60 29.01 -6.36
CA PHE A 28 -9.73 29.64 -5.69
C PHE A 28 -10.67 30.27 -6.73
N CYS A 29 -11.97 30.02 -6.56
CA CYS A 29 -13.00 30.69 -7.34
C CYS A 29 -13.94 31.44 -6.40
N GLN A 30 -14.40 32.60 -6.85
CA GLN A 30 -15.35 33.44 -6.14
C GLN A 30 -16.64 33.58 -6.94
N TYR A 31 -17.78 33.62 -6.25
CA TYR A 31 -19.06 33.98 -6.84
C TYR A 31 -19.97 34.61 -5.79
N THR A 32 -20.88 35.48 -6.22
CA THR A 32 -21.89 36.08 -5.35
C THR A 32 -23.08 35.16 -5.22
N SER A 33 -23.38 34.69 -4.00
CA SER A 33 -24.58 33.91 -3.73
C SER A 33 -25.78 34.84 -3.58
N VAL A 34 -26.76 34.72 -4.49
CA VAL A 34 -28.01 35.49 -4.43
C VAL A 34 -28.83 35.12 -3.19
N ILE A 35 -28.76 33.86 -2.75
CA ILE A 35 -29.52 33.35 -1.59
C ILE A 35 -28.91 33.86 -0.27
N LEU A 36 -27.59 33.81 -0.15
CA LEU A 36 -26.89 34.19 1.08
C LEU A 36 -26.48 35.67 1.11
N GLN A 37 -26.67 36.39 0.01
CA GLN A 37 -26.27 37.79 -0.19
C GLN A 37 -24.81 38.06 0.21
N LYS A 38 -23.92 37.09 -0.06
CA LYS A 38 -22.50 37.13 0.31
C LYS A 38 -21.63 36.61 -0.83
N GLU A 39 -20.40 37.08 -0.88
CA GLU A 39 -19.36 36.54 -1.75
C GLU A 39 -18.82 35.23 -1.16
N ILE A 40 -18.89 34.16 -1.95
CA ILE A 40 -18.44 32.84 -1.57
C ILE A 40 -17.17 32.52 -2.33
N ILE A 41 -16.11 32.20 -1.58
CA ILE A 41 -14.82 31.80 -2.11
C ILE A 41 -14.60 30.34 -1.75
N TYR A 42 -14.39 29.50 -2.76
CA TYR A 42 -14.25 28.06 -2.57
C TYR A 42 -12.98 27.52 -3.23
N CYS A 43 -12.45 26.45 -2.64
CA CYS A 43 -11.26 25.78 -3.12
C CYS A 43 -11.60 24.72 -4.17
N ARG A 44 -11.13 24.90 -5.41
CA ARG A 44 -11.33 23.96 -6.52
C ARG A 44 -10.64 22.61 -6.30
N ARG A 45 -9.56 22.56 -5.52
CA ARG A 45 -8.86 21.29 -5.21
C ARG A 45 -9.70 20.37 -4.32
N CYS A 46 -10.61 20.92 -3.50
CA CYS A 46 -11.43 20.13 -2.58
C CYS A 46 -12.80 19.74 -3.16
N ILE A 47 -13.12 20.06 -4.42
CA ILE A 47 -14.46 19.82 -4.98
C ILE A 47 -14.87 18.35 -4.84
N GLN A 48 -13.99 17.42 -5.23
CA GLN A 48 -14.26 15.98 -5.13
C GLN A 48 -14.25 15.45 -3.68
N LEU A 49 -13.68 16.22 -2.75
CA LEU A 49 -13.59 15.87 -1.32
C LEU A 49 -14.73 16.47 -0.47
N GLY A 50 -15.70 17.14 -1.10
CA GLY A 50 -16.86 17.74 -0.43
C GLY A 50 -16.96 19.26 -0.49
N ARG A 51 -16.12 19.94 -1.28
CA ARG A 51 -16.01 21.41 -1.45
C ARG A 51 -15.88 22.17 -0.12
N MET A 52 -14.78 22.90 0.02
CA MET A 52 -14.61 23.84 1.14
C MET A 52 -14.68 25.28 0.66
N ASP A 53 -15.40 26.09 1.41
CA ASP A 53 -15.56 27.52 1.18
C ASP A 53 -15.47 28.34 2.46
N ASN A 54 -15.57 29.66 2.32
CA ASN A 54 -15.50 30.64 3.40
C ASN A 54 -16.79 30.72 4.25
N ILE A 55 -17.73 29.80 4.08
CA ILE A 55 -18.96 29.73 4.89
C ILE A 55 -19.16 28.36 5.55
N THR A 56 -18.51 27.32 5.04
CA THR A 56 -18.60 25.96 5.57
C THR A 56 -17.71 25.81 6.79
N ASP A 57 -18.28 25.35 7.90
CA ASP A 57 -17.53 25.00 9.09
C ASP A 57 -16.67 23.75 8.86
N TYR A 58 -15.40 23.89 9.20
CA TYR A 58 -14.40 22.86 9.15
C TYR A 58 -13.93 22.54 10.57
N ARG A 59 -14.14 21.29 10.98
CA ARG A 59 -13.84 20.82 12.34
C ARG A 59 -12.46 20.18 12.37
N ILE A 60 -11.59 20.74 13.20
CA ILE A 60 -10.24 20.24 13.48
C ILE A 60 -10.29 19.45 14.79
N THR A 61 -9.76 18.23 14.75
CA THR A 61 -9.51 17.46 15.98
C THR A 61 -8.38 18.13 16.75
N GLU A 62 -8.67 18.59 17.97
CA GLU A 62 -7.67 19.18 18.85
C GLU A 62 -6.61 18.15 19.21
N SER A 63 -5.34 18.55 19.11
CA SER A 63 -4.23 17.65 19.38
C SER A 63 -3.82 17.73 20.85
N VAL A 64 -4.19 16.71 21.60
CA VAL A 64 -3.67 16.46 22.95
C VAL A 64 -2.88 15.16 22.91
N GLY A 65 -1.80 15.08 23.69
CA GLY A 65 -1.09 13.83 23.93
C GLY A 65 -1.72 13.11 25.12
N GLN A 66 -2.01 11.83 24.99
CA GLN A 66 -2.54 11.00 26.08
C GLN A 66 -1.69 9.75 26.20
N VAL A 67 -1.03 9.61 27.36
CA VAL A 67 -0.28 8.41 27.72
C VAL A 67 -1.26 7.25 27.90
N SER A 68 -0.91 6.11 27.34
CA SER A 68 -1.55 4.84 27.59
C SER A 68 -0.50 3.78 27.90
N GLU A 69 -0.93 2.60 28.36
CA GLU A 69 0.00 1.50 28.66
C GLU A 69 0.76 1.04 27.41
N GLY A 70 0.20 1.22 26.22
CA GLY A 70 0.79 0.76 24.97
C GLY A 70 1.01 -0.75 24.99
N TYR A 71 0.27 -1.50 25.81
CA TYR A 71 0.41 -2.94 25.91
C TYR A 71 -0.04 -3.59 24.61
N TYR A 72 0.75 -4.54 24.12
CA TYR A 72 0.36 -5.42 23.03
C TYR A 72 0.79 -6.84 23.33
N ASP A 73 0.02 -7.80 22.82
CA ASP A 73 0.37 -9.20 22.84
C ASP A 73 0.78 -9.66 21.44
N LEU A 74 1.81 -10.51 21.38
CA LEU A 74 2.28 -11.11 20.15
C LEU A 74 2.49 -12.61 20.40
N PRO A 75 1.67 -13.49 19.79
CA PRO A 75 1.69 -14.92 20.11
C PRO A 75 2.93 -15.66 19.56
N PHE A 76 3.86 -14.94 18.94
CA PHE A 76 5.09 -15.48 18.36
C PHE A 76 6.25 -14.49 18.54
N GLN A 77 7.47 -15.00 18.40
CA GLN A 77 8.67 -14.17 18.41
C GLN A 77 8.96 -13.59 17.04
N LEU A 78 9.37 -12.32 17.01
CA LEU A 78 9.86 -11.68 15.79
C LEU A 78 11.13 -12.38 15.31
N SER A 79 11.26 -12.53 13.99
CA SER A 79 12.54 -12.95 13.40
C SER A 79 13.64 -11.92 13.72
N GLU A 80 14.90 -12.32 13.58
CA GLU A 80 16.05 -11.44 13.81
C GLU A 80 15.95 -10.15 12.98
N GLN A 81 15.59 -10.28 11.69
CA GLN A 81 15.39 -9.14 10.80
C GLN A 81 14.23 -8.23 11.28
N GLN A 82 13.12 -8.82 11.73
CA GLN A 82 11.98 -8.06 12.24
C GLN A 82 12.33 -7.33 13.54
N SER A 83 13.06 -7.99 14.43
CA SER A 83 13.53 -7.39 15.69
C SER A 83 14.47 -6.23 15.41
N TYR A 84 15.44 -6.41 14.51
CA TYR A 84 16.32 -5.33 14.04
C TYR A 84 15.54 -4.14 13.48
N ALA A 85 14.57 -4.38 12.59
CA ALA A 85 13.70 -3.32 12.07
C ALA A 85 12.92 -2.60 13.18
N SER A 86 12.38 -3.36 14.13
CA SER A 86 11.62 -2.81 15.25
C SER A 86 12.47 -1.90 16.14
N THR A 87 13.72 -2.28 16.44
CA THR A 87 14.67 -1.43 17.15
C THR A 87 14.95 -0.12 16.41
N GLN A 88 15.14 -0.17 15.09
CA GLN A 88 15.37 1.03 14.28
C GLN A 88 14.15 1.96 14.24
N ILE A 89 12.94 1.41 14.22
CA ILE A 89 11.70 2.19 14.34
C ILE A 89 11.65 2.93 15.68
N ILE A 90 11.97 2.25 16.78
CA ILE A 90 11.97 2.87 18.12
C ILE A 90 12.97 4.03 18.19
N GLU A 91 14.16 3.85 17.62
CA GLU A 91 15.19 4.88 17.56
C GLU A 91 14.70 6.12 16.80
N ALA A 92 14.17 5.92 15.58
CA ALA A 92 13.60 7.00 14.76
C ALA A 92 12.46 7.74 15.48
N ILE A 93 11.58 7.02 16.20
CA ILE A 93 10.49 7.64 16.98
C ILE A 93 11.04 8.47 18.14
N ASN A 94 12.06 7.98 18.85
CA ASN A 94 12.67 8.73 19.96
C ASN A 94 13.36 9.99 19.45
N GLN A 95 14.04 9.92 18.30
CA GLN A 95 14.80 11.02 17.71
C GLN A 95 13.94 11.99 16.89
N ARG A 96 12.70 11.61 16.54
CA ARG A 96 11.80 12.38 15.65
C ARG A 96 12.37 12.52 14.25
N GLU A 97 12.80 11.39 13.71
CA GLU A 97 13.41 11.30 12.39
C GLU A 97 12.61 10.37 11.48
N ASP A 98 12.72 10.61 10.19
CA ASP A 98 12.03 9.80 9.18
C ASP A 98 12.84 8.54 8.86
N LEU A 99 12.15 7.43 8.70
CA LEU A 99 12.75 6.12 8.47
C LEU A 99 12.10 5.44 7.28
N LEU A 100 12.90 4.84 6.39
CA LEU A 100 12.42 3.98 5.31
C LEU A 100 12.77 2.52 5.58
N LEU A 101 11.74 1.70 5.80
CA LEU A 101 11.85 0.26 5.75
C LEU A 101 11.65 -0.22 4.31
N TYR A 102 12.77 -0.45 3.63
CA TYR A 102 12.78 -1.10 2.31
C TYR A 102 12.70 -2.63 2.51
N ALA A 103 11.47 -3.13 2.63
CA ALA A 103 11.18 -4.50 2.99
C ALA A 103 10.57 -5.30 1.84
N VAL A 104 11.07 -6.52 1.62
CA VAL A 104 10.49 -7.41 0.61
C VAL A 104 9.04 -7.78 0.95
N THR A 105 8.29 -8.16 -0.07
CA THR A 105 6.94 -8.68 0.12
C THR A 105 6.94 -9.92 1.02
N GLY A 106 6.09 -9.91 2.06
CA GLY A 106 6.07 -10.99 3.05
C GLY A 106 7.16 -10.90 4.12
N ALA A 107 7.81 -9.75 4.30
CA ALA A 107 8.75 -9.54 5.41
C ALA A 107 8.08 -9.47 6.79
N GLY A 108 6.74 -9.31 6.86
CA GLY A 108 6.01 -9.13 8.12
C GLY A 108 6.13 -7.71 8.67
N LYS A 109 5.87 -6.71 7.80
CA LYS A 109 6.02 -5.26 8.11
C LYS A 109 5.14 -4.80 9.27
N THR A 110 3.90 -5.30 9.33
CA THR A 110 2.91 -4.89 10.33
C THR A 110 3.40 -5.19 11.75
N GLU A 111 3.90 -6.40 11.99
CA GLU A 111 4.45 -6.80 13.29
C GLU A 111 5.64 -5.95 13.73
N MET A 112 6.50 -5.53 12.80
CA MET A 112 7.68 -4.72 13.12
C MET A 112 7.29 -3.37 13.76
N MET A 113 6.10 -2.86 13.43
CA MET A 113 5.59 -1.59 13.92
C MET A 113 5.13 -1.66 15.38
N PHE A 114 4.78 -2.84 15.90
CA PHE A 114 4.05 -2.95 17.17
C PHE A 114 4.84 -2.38 18.34
N GLU A 115 6.12 -2.73 18.49
CA GLU A 115 6.94 -2.13 19.55
C GLU A 115 7.11 -0.62 19.37
N GLY A 116 7.23 -0.14 18.12
CA GLY A 116 7.27 1.29 17.83
C GLY A 116 5.98 2.02 18.23
N ILE A 117 4.82 1.43 17.93
CA ILE A 117 3.51 1.92 18.35
C ILE A 117 3.42 1.93 19.88
N SER A 118 3.76 0.81 20.54
CA SER A 118 3.78 0.68 21.99
C SER A 118 4.61 1.79 22.64
N ARG A 119 5.84 1.99 22.14
CA ARG A 119 6.74 3.04 22.60
C ARG A 119 6.14 4.43 22.43
N ALA A 120 5.57 4.73 21.26
CA ALA A 120 4.96 6.03 20.99
C ALA A 120 3.76 6.29 21.92
N ARG A 121 2.88 5.31 22.11
CA ARG A 121 1.71 5.40 22.99
C ARG A 121 2.10 5.58 24.46
N LYS A 122 3.13 4.87 24.95
CA LYS A 122 3.71 5.07 26.31
C LYS A 122 4.29 6.46 26.52
N LEU A 123 4.76 7.11 25.46
CA LEU A 123 5.24 8.51 25.48
C LEU A 123 4.10 9.53 25.32
N GLY A 124 2.84 9.08 25.22
CA GLY A 124 1.68 9.94 25.00
C GLY A 124 1.57 10.53 23.60
N LEU A 125 2.26 9.93 22.62
CA LEU A 125 2.35 10.42 21.25
C LEU A 125 1.16 9.96 20.42
N ASN A 126 0.66 10.84 19.55
CA ASN A 126 -0.42 10.50 18.62
C ASN A 126 0.13 9.72 17.43
N VAL A 127 -0.45 8.55 17.16
CA VAL A 127 0.01 7.60 16.14
C VAL A 127 -1.04 7.46 15.03
N ALA A 128 -0.60 7.53 13.78
CA ALA A 128 -1.41 7.13 12.64
C ALA A 128 -0.74 5.99 11.88
N VAL A 129 -1.52 4.98 11.52
CA VAL A 129 -1.14 3.95 10.55
C VAL A 129 -1.97 4.17 9.30
N ILE A 130 -1.32 4.46 8.18
CA ILE A 130 -2.01 4.83 6.95
C ILE A 130 -1.65 3.92 5.78
N SER A 131 -2.62 3.72 4.90
CA SER A 131 -2.43 3.05 3.61
C SER A 131 -3.32 3.71 2.55
N PRO A 132 -2.89 3.76 1.27
CA PRO A 132 -3.72 4.26 0.19
C PRO A 132 -4.97 3.42 -0.09
N ARG A 133 -4.98 2.13 0.27
CA ARG A 133 -6.04 1.19 -0.09
C ARG A 133 -6.90 0.77 1.11
N VAL A 134 -8.21 0.70 0.90
CA VAL A 134 -9.19 0.40 1.96
C VAL A 134 -9.07 -1.04 2.45
N ASP A 135 -8.86 -2.00 1.55
CA ASP A 135 -8.68 -3.42 1.88
C ASP A 135 -7.48 -3.66 2.80
N VAL A 136 -6.37 -2.96 2.55
CA VAL A 136 -5.18 -3.00 3.41
C VAL A 136 -5.45 -2.37 4.77
N VAL A 137 -6.18 -1.25 4.84
CA VAL A 137 -6.59 -0.64 6.11
C VAL A 137 -7.43 -1.61 6.94
N ILE A 138 -8.39 -2.30 6.31
CA ILE A 138 -9.23 -3.31 6.99
C ILE A 138 -8.36 -4.46 7.51
N GLU A 139 -7.46 -5.02 6.68
CA GLU A 139 -6.55 -6.11 7.07
C GLU A 139 -5.65 -5.72 8.26
N ILE A 140 -4.98 -4.56 8.16
CA ILE A 140 -4.09 -4.06 9.21
C ILE A 140 -4.88 -3.77 10.48
N SER A 141 -6.09 -3.20 10.36
CA SER A 141 -6.91 -2.86 11.52
C SER A 141 -7.29 -4.07 12.36
N LYS A 142 -7.60 -5.20 11.72
CA LYS A 142 -7.88 -6.46 12.42
C LYS A 142 -6.66 -6.91 13.23
N ARG A 143 -5.48 -6.96 12.60
CA ARG A 143 -4.24 -7.42 13.23
C ARG A 143 -3.78 -6.52 14.38
N ILE A 144 -3.89 -5.20 14.22
CA ILE A 144 -3.52 -4.26 15.29
C ILE A 144 -4.53 -4.35 16.44
N LYS A 145 -5.83 -4.46 16.19
CA LYS A 145 -6.84 -4.61 17.26
C LYS A 145 -6.69 -5.93 18.02
N GLU A 146 -6.28 -7.00 17.34
CA GLU A 146 -5.96 -8.28 17.97
C GLU A 146 -4.75 -8.16 18.91
N ALA A 147 -3.73 -7.37 18.54
CA ALA A 147 -2.54 -7.18 19.35
C ALA A 147 -2.72 -6.15 20.49
N PHE A 148 -3.36 -5.00 20.23
CA PHE A 148 -3.53 -3.87 21.15
C PHE A 148 -4.93 -3.83 21.75
N ILE A 149 -5.27 -4.85 22.54
CA ILE A 149 -6.63 -5.05 23.08
C ILE A 149 -7.12 -3.95 24.02
N TYR A 150 -6.22 -3.17 24.62
CA TYR A 150 -6.55 -2.12 25.59
C TYR A 150 -6.45 -0.69 25.01
N GLU A 151 -6.08 -0.54 23.74
CA GLU A 151 -5.98 0.77 23.10
C GLU A 151 -7.29 1.16 22.40
N GLU A 152 -7.63 2.44 22.50
CA GLU A 152 -8.72 3.05 21.75
C GLU A 152 -8.26 3.36 20.32
N ILE A 153 -8.65 2.50 19.37
CA ILE A 153 -8.20 2.58 17.97
C ILE A 153 -9.35 3.01 17.04
N ASP A 154 -9.21 4.18 16.44
CA ASP A 154 -10.10 4.66 15.39
C ASP A 154 -9.73 4.07 14.02
N VAL A 155 -10.66 3.34 13.39
CA VAL A 155 -10.48 2.84 12.02
C VAL A 155 -11.25 3.74 11.07
N LEU A 156 -10.55 4.41 10.15
CA LEU A 156 -11.09 5.47 9.30
C LEU A 156 -10.94 5.14 7.80
N HIS A 157 -12.04 4.82 7.14
CA HIS A 157 -12.21 4.71 5.69
C HIS A 157 -13.57 5.33 5.29
N GLN A 158 -13.92 5.33 3.99
CA GLN A 158 -15.08 6.06 3.44
C GLN A 158 -16.42 5.81 4.17
N SER A 159 -16.60 4.64 4.77
CA SER A 159 -17.85 4.22 5.42
C SER A 159 -17.80 4.19 6.95
N SER A 160 -16.68 4.55 7.58
CA SER A 160 -16.52 4.46 9.04
C SER A 160 -16.52 5.82 9.72
N GLN A 161 -17.16 5.91 10.89
CA GLN A 161 -17.14 7.09 11.73
C GLN A 161 -16.06 6.97 12.81
N GLN A 162 -15.50 8.12 13.19
CA GLN A 162 -14.56 8.22 14.30
C GLN A 162 -15.31 8.01 15.62
N GLN A 163 -14.83 7.11 16.47
CA GLN A 163 -15.43 6.75 17.75
C GLN A 163 -14.70 7.38 18.92
N PHE A 164 -13.37 7.50 18.84
CA PHE A 164 -12.50 7.99 19.90
C PHE A 164 -11.90 9.36 19.57
N ASN A 165 -10.88 9.76 20.32
CA ASN A 165 -10.22 11.06 20.20
C ASN A 165 -9.19 11.13 19.05
N GLY A 166 -8.94 10.02 18.35
CA GLY A 166 -7.96 9.97 17.26
C GLY A 166 -6.50 9.99 17.73
N HIS A 167 -6.20 9.54 18.95
CA HIS A 167 -4.82 9.41 19.44
C HIS A 167 -4.08 8.24 18.79
N PHE A 168 -4.81 7.18 18.44
CA PHE A 168 -4.30 6.07 17.65
C PHE A 168 -5.31 5.76 16.55
N ILE A 169 -4.92 6.01 15.30
CA ILE A 169 -5.77 5.77 14.14
C ILE A 169 -5.16 4.78 13.16
N ILE A 170 -6.04 4.08 12.43
CA ILE A 170 -5.70 3.28 11.26
C ILE A 170 -6.60 3.74 10.12
N ALA A 171 -6.03 4.29 9.05
CA ALA A 171 -6.84 5.06 8.12
C ALA A 171 -6.37 5.03 6.67
N THR A 172 -7.29 5.35 5.75
CA THR A 172 -6.88 5.74 4.40
C THR A 172 -6.24 7.13 4.40
N VAL A 173 -5.31 7.39 3.48
CA VAL A 173 -4.57 8.66 3.43
C VAL A 173 -5.51 9.88 3.37
N HIS A 174 -6.64 9.77 2.66
CA HIS A 174 -7.64 10.83 2.55
C HIS A 174 -8.24 11.25 3.91
N GLN A 175 -8.27 10.37 4.90
CA GLN A 175 -8.81 10.71 6.23
C GLN A 175 -7.88 11.64 7.01
N LEU A 176 -6.58 11.71 6.64
CA LEU A 176 -5.64 12.66 7.24
C LEU A 176 -6.02 14.12 6.98
N PHE A 177 -6.82 14.40 5.95
CA PHE A 177 -7.32 15.75 5.72
C PHE A 177 -8.11 16.31 6.91
N ARG A 178 -8.57 15.48 7.86
CA ARG A 178 -9.32 15.90 9.07
C ARG A 178 -8.41 16.30 10.24
N PHE A 179 -7.12 15.95 10.17
CA PHE A 179 -6.15 16.16 11.23
C PHE A 179 -5.17 17.27 10.82
N LYS A 180 -4.85 18.17 11.75
CA LYS A 180 -3.92 19.29 11.53
C LYS A 180 -2.93 19.34 12.68
N SER A 181 -1.63 19.21 12.36
CA SER A 181 -0.55 19.18 13.36
C SER A 181 -0.85 18.25 14.54
N HIS A 182 -1.36 17.06 14.23
CA HIS A 182 -1.93 16.16 15.23
C HIS A 182 -1.04 14.98 15.57
N PHE A 183 -0.42 14.37 14.56
CA PHE A 183 0.35 13.15 14.72
C PHE A 183 1.82 13.41 14.97
N ASP A 184 2.34 12.67 15.92
CA ASP A 184 3.74 12.60 16.31
C ASP A 184 4.48 11.52 15.50
N VAL A 185 3.78 10.42 15.18
CA VAL A 185 4.31 9.30 14.40
C VAL A 185 3.29 8.92 13.35
N ILE A 186 3.71 8.81 12.11
CA ILE A 186 2.89 8.31 11.02
C ILE A 186 3.61 7.13 10.37
N PHE A 187 3.00 5.95 10.43
CA PHE A 187 3.40 4.76 9.69
C PHE A 187 2.70 4.77 8.34
N ILE A 188 3.44 4.81 7.23
CA ILE A 188 2.91 4.83 5.88
C ILE A 188 3.23 3.50 5.21
N ASP A 189 2.22 2.62 5.11
CA ASP A 189 2.36 1.39 4.33
C ASP A 189 1.99 1.63 2.87
N GLU A 190 2.64 0.88 1.99
CA GLU A 190 2.39 0.92 0.55
C GLU A 190 2.54 2.33 -0.06
N VAL A 191 3.59 3.07 0.33
CA VAL A 191 3.89 4.44 -0.15
C VAL A 191 3.90 4.56 -1.68
N ASP A 192 4.26 3.48 -2.35
CA ASP A 192 4.37 3.37 -3.79
C ASP A 192 3.04 3.03 -4.50
N ALA A 193 2.00 2.65 -3.76
CA ALA A 193 0.68 2.40 -4.34
C ALA A 193 -0.01 3.71 -4.76
N PHE A 194 -0.71 3.62 -5.89
CA PHE A 194 -1.72 4.59 -6.27
C PHE A 194 -2.86 4.64 -5.23
N PRO A 195 -3.43 5.82 -4.92
CA PRO A 195 -3.12 7.15 -5.48
C PRO A 195 -1.93 7.88 -4.83
N LEU A 196 -1.43 7.41 -3.69
CA LEU A 196 -0.44 8.14 -2.87
C LEU A 196 0.86 8.49 -3.62
N SER A 197 1.35 7.60 -4.47
CA SER A 197 2.58 7.83 -5.25
C SER A 197 2.44 8.89 -6.34
N MET A 198 1.21 9.21 -6.75
CA MET A 198 0.91 10.09 -7.90
C MET A 198 0.17 11.37 -7.51
N ASP A 199 -0.31 11.49 -6.27
CA ASP A 199 -1.09 12.63 -5.80
C ASP A 199 -0.32 13.49 -4.78
N PRO A 200 0.21 14.66 -5.19
CA PRO A 200 0.87 15.60 -4.29
C PRO A 200 -0.03 16.09 -3.15
N GLN A 201 -1.35 16.11 -3.33
CA GLN A 201 -2.28 16.54 -2.28
C GLN A 201 -2.30 15.53 -1.13
N LEU A 202 -2.20 14.23 -1.44
CA LEU A 202 -2.14 13.18 -0.41
C LEU A 202 -0.82 13.21 0.36
N GLN A 203 0.30 13.48 -0.32
CA GLN A 203 1.58 13.72 0.34
C GLN A 203 1.51 14.97 1.24
N GLY A 204 0.88 16.04 0.76
CA GLY A 204 0.61 17.25 1.54
C GLY A 204 -0.29 16.98 2.76
N ALA A 205 -1.26 16.07 2.65
CA ALA A 205 -2.12 15.69 3.78
C ALA A 205 -1.32 15.05 4.92
N ILE A 206 -0.36 14.18 4.59
CA ILE A 206 0.55 13.57 5.57
C ILE A 206 1.35 14.66 6.29
N ALA A 207 1.95 15.59 5.55
CA ALA A 207 2.71 16.69 6.12
C ALA A 207 1.85 17.62 7.00
N LEU A 208 0.65 17.99 6.54
CA LEU A 208 -0.28 18.85 7.29
C LEU A 208 -0.83 18.18 8.56
N ALA A 209 -1.01 16.86 8.54
CA ALA A 209 -1.46 16.12 9.70
C ALA A 209 -0.35 15.91 10.74
N SER A 210 0.91 16.09 10.36
CA SER A 210 2.09 15.90 11.21
C SER A 210 2.40 17.13 12.04
N LYS A 211 2.83 16.92 13.29
CA LYS A 211 3.36 17.99 14.15
C LYS A 211 4.70 18.52 13.63
N SER A 212 5.16 19.65 14.17
CA SER A 212 6.48 20.19 13.82
C SER A 212 7.64 19.25 14.15
N LYS A 213 7.53 18.51 15.26
CA LYS A 213 8.41 17.40 15.61
C LYS A 213 7.64 16.10 15.41
N HIS A 214 8.02 15.32 14.41
CA HIS A 214 7.34 14.08 14.04
C HIS A 214 8.33 13.02 13.55
N SER A 215 7.85 11.81 13.32
CA SER A 215 8.58 10.75 12.62
C SER A 215 7.67 10.11 11.59
N HIS A 216 8.09 10.07 10.33
CA HIS A 216 7.43 9.27 9.28
C HIS A 216 8.16 7.96 9.09
N ILE A 217 7.46 6.85 9.31
CA ILE A 217 7.97 5.51 9.09
C ILE A 217 7.37 4.98 7.78
N PHE A 218 8.13 5.09 6.70
CA PHE A 218 7.76 4.64 5.37
C PHE A 218 8.05 3.15 5.20
N MET A 219 7.10 2.38 4.68
CA MET A 219 7.26 0.96 4.44
C MET A 219 6.86 0.57 3.04
N THR A 220 7.80 0.01 2.26
CA THR A 220 7.51 -0.41 0.89
C THR A 220 8.55 -1.41 0.37
N ALA A 221 8.12 -2.27 -0.54
CA ALA A 221 9.01 -3.16 -1.28
C ALA A 221 9.61 -2.51 -2.53
N THR A 222 9.14 -1.32 -2.89
CA THR A 222 9.45 -0.69 -4.18
C THR A 222 9.52 0.83 -4.00
N PRO A 223 10.48 1.33 -3.18
CA PRO A 223 10.54 2.75 -2.84
C PRO A 223 10.77 3.62 -4.09
N PRO A 224 9.98 4.70 -4.28
CA PRO A 224 10.18 5.60 -5.39
C PRO A 224 11.49 6.37 -5.22
N LYS A 225 12.10 6.77 -6.35
CA LYS A 225 13.39 7.48 -6.34
C LYS A 225 13.33 8.82 -5.60
N SER A 226 12.18 9.49 -5.58
CA SER A 226 11.96 10.72 -4.83
C SER A 226 12.13 10.48 -3.34
N LEU A 227 11.50 9.45 -2.79
CA LEU A 227 11.59 9.08 -1.38
C LEU A 227 13.02 8.69 -0.98
N LEU A 228 13.71 7.90 -1.81
CA LEU A 228 15.11 7.53 -1.58
C LEU A 228 16.07 8.72 -1.55
N ARG A 229 15.72 9.85 -2.18
CA ARG A 229 16.54 11.08 -2.15
C ARG A 229 16.21 11.99 -0.97
N GLN A 230 15.00 11.86 -0.42
CA GLN A 230 14.53 12.66 0.72
C GLN A 230 15.07 12.11 2.05
N ILE A 231 15.27 10.79 2.14
CA ILE A 231 15.71 10.11 3.35
C ILE A 231 17.22 9.87 3.30
N GLN A 232 17.89 10.10 4.42
CA GLN A 232 19.32 9.86 4.56
C GLN A 232 19.64 8.36 4.46
N ALA A 233 20.84 8.02 4.00
CA ALA A 233 21.17 6.63 3.64
C ALA A 233 21.19 5.66 4.83
N ASP A 234 21.58 6.15 6.00
CA ASP A 234 21.53 5.47 7.30
C ASP A 234 20.10 5.19 7.77
N HIS A 235 19.16 6.08 7.43
CA HIS A 235 17.73 5.93 7.69
C HIS A 235 16.99 5.05 6.66
N ILE A 236 17.71 4.36 5.77
CA ILE A 236 17.13 3.39 4.83
C ILE A 236 17.50 1.97 5.26
N ILE A 237 16.58 1.32 5.94
CA ILE A 237 16.75 -0.04 6.47
C ILE A 237 16.24 -1.05 5.44
N LYS A 238 17.15 -1.85 4.88
CA LYS A 238 16.82 -2.92 3.93
C LYS A 238 16.52 -4.22 4.66
N LEU A 239 15.35 -4.79 4.39
CA LEU A 239 14.82 -6.00 4.99
C LEU A 239 14.58 -7.06 3.89
N PRO A 240 15.62 -7.82 3.50
CA PRO A 240 15.61 -8.72 2.35
C PRO A 240 14.87 -10.05 2.53
N ALA A 241 14.64 -10.51 3.76
CA ALA A 241 14.08 -11.82 4.04
C ALA A 241 12.57 -11.78 4.28
N ARG A 242 11.89 -12.85 3.89
CA ARG A 242 10.52 -13.13 4.34
C ARG A 242 10.54 -13.72 5.75
N PHE A 243 9.41 -13.67 6.46
CA PHE A 243 9.30 -14.23 7.82
C PHE A 243 9.70 -15.72 7.89
N HIS A 244 9.45 -16.48 6.82
CA HIS A 244 9.83 -17.89 6.70
C HIS A 244 11.25 -18.12 6.12
N ARG A 245 12.06 -17.05 5.95
CA ARG A 245 13.49 -17.11 5.59
C ARG A 245 13.83 -17.80 4.26
N HIS A 246 12.88 -17.95 3.34
CA HIS A 246 13.15 -18.44 1.98
C HIS A 246 13.35 -17.28 1.00
N PRO A 247 14.18 -17.47 -0.05
CA PRO A 247 14.44 -16.43 -1.04
C PRO A 247 13.20 -16.09 -1.87
N LEU A 248 13.18 -14.86 -2.39
CA LEU A 248 12.21 -14.45 -3.39
C LEU A 248 12.44 -15.22 -4.70
N PRO A 249 11.38 -15.67 -5.37
CA PRO A 249 11.50 -16.34 -6.66
C PRO A 249 12.02 -15.38 -7.72
N GLU A 250 13.09 -15.78 -8.41
CA GLU A 250 13.65 -14.98 -9.49
C GLU A 250 12.85 -15.15 -10.79
N PRO A 251 12.50 -14.06 -11.50
CA PRO A 251 11.72 -14.16 -12.72
C PRO A 251 12.51 -14.79 -13.87
N ILE A 252 11.84 -15.70 -14.59
CA ILE A 252 12.31 -16.31 -15.84
C ILE A 252 11.80 -15.47 -17.00
N PHE A 253 12.70 -14.97 -17.84
CA PHE A 253 12.33 -14.21 -19.03
C PHE A 253 12.11 -15.17 -20.20
N SER A 254 10.99 -15.03 -20.89
CA SER A 254 10.66 -15.91 -22.01
C SER A 254 9.95 -15.13 -23.11
N TYR A 255 10.56 -15.08 -24.30
CA TYR A 255 9.97 -14.36 -25.43
C TYR A 255 8.60 -14.92 -25.80
N PHE A 256 7.57 -14.08 -25.83
CA PHE A 256 6.22 -14.46 -26.22
C PHE A 256 5.44 -13.21 -26.64
N LYS A 257 5.08 -13.18 -27.92
CA LYS A 257 4.18 -12.20 -28.51
C LYS A 257 2.74 -12.71 -28.41
N LEU A 258 1.93 -12.10 -27.55
CA LEU A 258 0.52 -12.47 -27.42
C LEU A 258 -0.24 -12.10 -28.71
N LYS A 259 -1.01 -13.05 -29.23
CA LYS A 259 -2.00 -12.84 -30.29
C LYS A 259 -3.39 -13.05 -29.67
N PRO A 260 -4.11 -11.99 -29.29
CA PRO A 260 -5.34 -12.11 -28.50
C PRO A 260 -6.54 -12.63 -29.31
N THR A 261 -6.36 -12.97 -30.58
CA THR A 261 -7.39 -13.55 -31.45
C THR A 261 -7.37 -15.08 -31.49
N ARG A 262 -6.39 -15.73 -30.84
CA ARG A 262 -6.33 -17.19 -30.76
C ARG A 262 -5.54 -17.68 -29.56
N ALA A 263 -5.89 -18.86 -29.06
CA ALA A 263 -5.05 -19.55 -28.10
C ALA A 263 -3.72 -19.96 -28.73
N GLN A 264 -2.61 -19.65 -28.06
CA GLN A 264 -1.27 -19.98 -28.51
C GLN A 264 -0.74 -21.17 -27.71
N TYR A 265 -0.17 -22.15 -28.41
CA TYR A 265 0.35 -23.39 -27.82
C TYR A 265 1.27 -23.14 -26.62
N LYS A 266 2.17 -22.15 -26.70
CA LYS A 266 3.13 -21.86 -25.62
C LYS A 266 2.44 -21.49 -24.30
N LEU A 267 1.50 -20.54 -24.30
CA LEU A 267 0.80 -20.15 -23.07
C LEU A 267 -0.14 -21.27 -22.60
N LYS A 268 -0.84 -21.94 -23.52
CA LYS A 268 -1.67 -23.11 -23.20
C LYS A 268 -0.84 -24.21 -22.50
N ALA A 269 0.34 -24.54 -23.02
CA ALA A 269 1.22 -25.56 -22.45
C ALA A 269 1.74 -25.16 -21.06
N LEU A 270 2.08 -23.89 -20.85
CA LEU A 270 2.44 -23.38 -19.52
C LEU A 270 1.29 -23.54 -18.54
N LEU A 271 0.07 -23.14 -18.91
CA LEU A 271 -1.10 -23.26 -18.05
C LEU A 271 -1.47 -24.72 -17.75
N LEU A 272 -1.45 -25.60 -18.76
CA LEU A 272 -1.67 -27.05 -18.56
C LEU A 272 -0.65 -27.66 -17.61
N LYS A 273 0.62 -27.27 -17.72
CA LYS A 273 1.67 -27.74 -16.80
C LYS A 273 1.36 -27.34 -15.36
N GLN A 274 0.85 -26.13 -15.13
CA GLN A 274 0.50 -25.66 -13.79
C GLN A 274 -0.71 -26.38 -13.21
N VAL A 275 -1.76 -26.57 -14.02
CA VAL A 275 -2.95 -27.33 -13.63
C VAL A 275 -2.58 -28.77 -13.27
N ASN A 276 -1.76 -29.44 -14.09
CA ASN A 276 -1.31 -30.81 -13.82
C ASN A 276 -0.44 -30.91 -12.56
N ALA A 277 0.27 -29.84 -12.20
CA ALA A 277 1.04 -29.76 -10.96
C ALA A 277 0.18 -29.34 -9.75
N GLN A 278 -1.15 -29.21 -9.92
CA GLN A 278 -2.10 -28.77 -8.90
C GLN A 278 -1.75 -27.40 -8.30
N ARG A 279 -1.19 -26.50 -9.13
CA ARG A 279 -0.79 -25.16 -8.72
C ARG A 279 -1.80 -24.12 -9.16
N PHE A 280 -1.96 -23.08 -8.34
CA PHE A 280 -2.75 -21.90 -8.68
C PHE A 280 -1.92 -20.96 -9.54
N THR A 281 -2.48 -20.39 -10.60
CA THR A 281 -1.75 -19.49 -11.50
C THR A 281 -2.48 -18.16 -11.67
N LEU A 282 -1.80 -17.06 -11.33
CA LEU A 282 -2.23 -15.72 -11.71
C LEU A 282 -1.53 -15.30 -12.99
N VAL A 283 -2.30 -14.93 -14.01
CA VAL A 283 -1.81 -14.40 -15.28
C VAL A 283 -2.10 -12.91 -15.34
N PHE A 284 -1.07 -12.09 -15.24
CA PHE A 284 -1.17 -10.64 -15.21
C PHE A 284 -1.13 -10.04 -16.61
N PHE A 285 -2.06 -9.14 -16.88
CA PHE A 285 -2.15 -8.31 -18.07
C PHE A 285 -2.12 -6.83 -17.67
N ASN A 286 -1.46 -6.00 -18.46
CA ASN A 286 -1.42 -4.55 -18.26
C ASN A 286 -2.66 -3.82 -18.82
N ASN A 287 -3.51 -4.52 -19.57
CA ASN A 287 -4.65 -3.96 -20.27
C ASN A 287 -5.87 -4.88 -20.13
N ILE A 288 -7.00 -4.32 -19.67
CA ILE A 288 -8.25 -5.06 -19.40
C ILE A 288 -8.83 -5.64 -20.69
N GLU A 289 -8.90 -4.86 -21.78
CA GLU A 289 -9.44 -5.32 -23.06
C GLU A 289 -8.62 -6.49 -23.63
N LEU A 290 -7.29 -6.42 -23.54
CA LEU A 290 -6.39 -7.49 -23.97
C LEU A 290 -6.60 -8.77 -23.15
N MET A 291 -6.77 -8.62 -21.83
CA MET A 291 -7.06 -9.73 -20.91
C MET A 291 -8.37 -10.43 -21.28
N LEU A 292 -9.43 -9.66 -21.55
CA LEU A 292 -10.75 -10.20 -21.92
C LEU A 292 -10.69 -10.94 -23.27
N LYS A 293 -10.04 -10.37 -24.29
CA LYS A 293 -9.84 -11.05 -25.58
C LYS A 293 -9.05 -12.36 -25.43
N ALA A 294 -8.01 -12.35 -24.59
CA ALA A 294 -7.29 -13.56 -24.28
C ALA A 294 -8.19 -14.58 -23.57
N TYR A 295 -8.97 -14.16 -22.58
CA TYR A 295 -9.90 -15.03 -21.86
C TYR A 295 -10.86 -15.76 -22.80
N ASP A 296 -11.46 -15.07 -23.76
CA ASP A 296 -12.35 -15.68 -24.76
C ASP A 296 -11.67 -16.80 -25.55
N CYS A 297 -10.36 -16.69 -25.77
CA CYS A 297 -9.58 -17.71 -26.45
C CYS A 297 -9.19 -18.90 -25.55
N TYR A 298 -8.99 -18.69 -24.25
CA TYR A 298 -8.46 -19.71 -23.33
C TYR A 298 -9.53 -20.40 -22.48
N HIS A 299 -10.69 -19.78 -22.23
CA HIS A 299 -11.73 -20.34 -21.36
C HIS A 299 -12.25 -21.69 -21.85
N TYR A 300 -12.35 -21.90 -23.17
CA TYR A 300 -12.72 -23.20 -23.74
C TYR A 300 -11.76 -24.35 -23.41
N PHE A 301 -10.50 -24.06 -23.09
CA PHE A 301 -9.50 -25.07 -22.71
C PHE A 301 -9.37 -25.25 -21.20
N PHE A 302 -9.89 -24.29 -20.43
CA PHE A 302 -9.78 -24.24 -18.98
C PHE A 302 -11.14 -23.79 -18.41
N PRO A 303 -12.07 -24.71 -18.15
CA PRO A 303 -13.43 -24.37 -17.69
C PRO A 303 -13.45 -23.53 -16.41
N ASP A 304 -12.49 -23.75 -15.52
CA ASP A 304 -12.37 -23.02 -14.25
C ASP A 304 -11.62 -21.68 -14.38
N LEU A 305 -11.26 -21.26 -15.60
CA LEU A 305 -10.62 -19.96 -15.85
C LEU A 305 -11.61 -18.83 -15.56
N ILE A 306 -11.17 -17.84 -14.79
CA ILE A 306 -11.90 -16.59 -14.56
C ILE A 306 -11.04 -15.35 -14.86
N CYS A 307 -11.72 -14.22 -15.06
CA CYS A 307 -11.11 -12.89 -15.14
C CYS A 307 -11.45 -12.03 -13.93
N VAL A 308 -10.48 -11.27 -13.43
CA VAL A 308 -10.64 -10.28 -12.34
C VAL A 308 -9.90 -8.99 -12.68
N SER A 309 -10.63 -7.87 -12.77
CA SER A 309 -10.06 -6.53 -13.02
C SER A 309 -10.61 -5.49 -12.03
N SER A 310 -10.14 -4.25 -12.13
CA SER A 310 -10.68 -3.11 -11.37
C SER A 310 -12.10 -2.70 -11.79
N GLU A 311 -12.54 -3.07 -12.99
CA GLU A 311 -13.86 -2.75 -13.55
C GLU A 311 -14.90 -3.85 -13.26
N ASP A 312 -14.49 -4.93 -12.60
CA ASP A 312 -15.34 -6.07 -12.30
C ASP A 312 -16.25 -5.80 -11.09
N ALA A 313 -17.56 -5.75 -11.33
CA ALA A 313 -18.56 -5.55 -10.28
C ALA A 313 -18.60 -6.70 -9.26
N LEU A 314 -18.28 -7.93 -9.68
CA LEU A 314 -18.26 -9.13 -8.84
C LEU A 314 -16.85 -9.47 -8.32
N ARG A 315 -15.92 -8.50 -8.37
CA ARG A 315 -14.52 -8.70 -7.99
C ARG A 315 -14.37 -9.34 -6.61
N PHE A 316 -15.12 -8.88 -5.62
CA PHE A 316 -15.01 -9.38 -4.25
C PHE A 316 -15.38 -10.87 -4.17
N ASP A 317 -16.50 -11.25 -4.77
CA ASP A 317 -16.98 -12.64 -4.77
C ASP A 317 -16.01 -13.58 -5.51
N LYS A 318 -15.47 -13.14 -6.66
CA LYS A 318 -14.47 -13.90 -7.40
C LYS A 318 -13.15 -14.07 -6.65
N VAL A 319 -12.71 -13.04 -5.93
CA VAL A 319 -11.50 -13.12 -5.10
C VAL A 319 -11.72 -14.07 -3.92
N GLU A 320 -12.91 -14.09 -3.33
CA GLU A 320 -13.27 -15.08 -2.30
C GLU A 320 -13.34 -16.51 -2.87
N ALA A 321 -13.97 -16.71 -4.02
CA ALA A 321 -13.99 -17.99 -4.73
C ALA A 321 -12.57 -18.51 -5.01
N LEU A 322 -11.68 -17.61 -5.45
CA LEU A 322 -10.27 -17.91 -5.63
C LEU A 322 -9.60 -18.31 -4.30
N ARG A 323 -9.86 -17.62 -3.19
CA ARG A 323 -9.34 -18.00 -1.85
C ARG A 323 -9.82 -19.38 -1.40
N ARG A 324 -11.03 -19.79 -1.80
CA ARG A 324 -11.59 -21.13 -1.55
C ARG A 324 -11.03 -22.23 -2.46
N GLY A 325 -10.21 -21.87 -3.44
CA GLY A 325 -9.59 -22.84 -4.36
C GLY A 325 -10.49 -23.28 -5.52
N GLU A 326 -11.58 -22.56 -5.77
CA GLU A 326 -12.55 -22.91 -6.82
C GLU A 326 -12.01 -22.67 -8.24
N HIS A 327 -10.97 -21.84 -8.37
CA HIS A 327 -10.37 -21.48 -9.65
C HIS A 327 -8.85 -21.65 -9.63
N THR A 328 -8.33 -22.53 -10.49
CA THR A 328 -6.89 -22.82 -10.58
C THR A 328 -6.13 -21.80 -11.43
N ILE A 329 -6.78 -21.19 -12.42
CA ILE A 329 -6.17 -20.16 -13.28
C ILE A 329 -7.03 -18.91 -13.23
N VAL A 330 -6.39 -17.76 -13.01
CA VAL A 330 -7.05 -16.46 -13.04
C VAL A 330 -6.29 -15.51 -13.94
N PHE A 331 -7.00 -14.93 -14.90
CA PHE A 331 -6.51 -13.79 -15.66
C PHE A 331 -6.86 -12.52 -14.89
N THR A 332 -5.86 -11.68 -14.67
CA THR A 332 -6.03 -10.50 -13.84
C THR A 332 -5.17 -9.33 -14.31
N THR A 333 -5.46 -8.14 -13.79
CA THR A 333 -4.61 -6.97 -13.95
C THR A 333 -3.81 -6.71 -12.68
N THR A 334 -3.17 -5.55 -12.57
CA THR A 334 -2.47 -5.09 -11.36
C THR A 334 -3.37 -5.01 -10.12
N ILE A 335 -4.68 -5.23 -10.25
CA ILE A 335 -5.61 -5.30 -9.12
C ILE A 335 -5.20 -6.37 -8.09
N LEU A 336 -4.70 -7.53 -8.52
CA LEU A 336 -4.23 -8.61 -7.64
C LEU A 336 -2.71 -8.59 -7.40
N GLU A 337 -2.02 -7.53 -7.81
CA GLU A 337 -0.61 -7.35 -7.43
C GLU A 337 -0.49 -7.12 -5.91
N ARG A 338 -1.59 -6.68 -5.26
CA ARG A 338 -1.74 -6.54 -3.81
C ARG A 338 -2.99 -7.18 -3.22
N GLY A 339 -3.05 -7.31 -1.88
CA GLY A 339 -4.23 -7.83 -1.17
C GLY A 339 -4.58 -9.33 -1.34
N PHE A 340 -3.78 -10.10 -2.10
CA PHE A 340 -4.03 -11.54 -2.31
C PHE A 340 -2.83 -12.42 -1.93
N THR A 341 -3.09 -13.50 -1.19
CA THR A 341 -2.08 -14.51 -0.80
C THR A 341 -2.72 -15.90 -0.86
N MET A 342 -2.04 -16.84 -1.50
CA MET A 342 -2.47 -18.24 -1.65
C MET A 342 -1.26 -19.17 -1.61
N ALA A 343 -1.44 -20.39 -1.10
CA ALA A 343 -0.40 -21.41 -1.17
C ALA A 343 -0.26 -21.95 -2.60
N GLN A 344 0.92 -22.49 -2.93
CA GLN A 344 1.18 -23.13 -4.23
C GLN A 344 0.87 -22.21 -5.44
N LEU A 345 1.06 -20.91 -5.25
CA LEU A 345 0.79 -19.89 -6.25
C LEU A 345 1.98 -19.67 -7.18
N ASP A 346 1.72 -19.72 -8.48
CA ASP A 346 2.61 -19.34 -9.57
C ASP A 346 2.07 -18.11 -10.30
N VAL A 347 2.98 -17.40 -10.97
CA VAL A 347 2.68 -16.14 -11.62
C VAL A 347 3.26 -16.11 -13.02
N ILE A 348 2.44 -15.66 -13.96
CA ILE A 348 2.82 -15.35 -15.34
C ILE A 348 2.47 -13.89 -15.61
N VAL A 349 3.41 -13.12 -16.13
CA VAL A 349 3.16 -11.73 -16.58
C VAL A 349 3.22 -11.72 -18.09
N VAL A 350 2.10 -11.40 -18.74
CA VAL A 350 2.00 -11.30 -20.20
C VAL A 350 2.34 -9.88 -20.64
N ASN A 351 3.12 -9.74 -21.71
CA ASN A 351 3.66 -8.45 -22.17
C ASN A 351 4.42 -7.71 -21.05
N ALA A 352 5.24 -8.43 -20.29
CA ALA A 352 5.98 -7.94 -19.13
C ALA A 352 6.87 -6.72 -19.43
N ASP A 353 7.26 -6.52 -20.69
CA ASP A 353 8.01 -5.36 -21.16
C ASP A 353 7.27 -4.03 -20.99
N THR A 354 5.94 -4.08 -20.93
CA THR A 354 5.06 -2.91 -20.75
C THR A 354 4.80 -2.55 -19.29
N PHE A 355 5.24 -3.36 -18.34
CA PHE A 355 5.04 -3.12 -16.91
C PHE A 355 6.15 -2.26 -16.32
N GLU A 356 5.80 -1.46 -15.32
CA GLU A 356 6.77 -0.77 -14.49
C GLU A 356 7.52 -1.73 -13.57
N LYS A 357 8.76 -1.36 -13.21
CA LYS A 357 9.60 -2.13 -12.29
C LYS A 357 8.87 -2.45 -10.98
N ALA A 358 8.16 -1.48 -10.41
CA ALA A 358 7.49 -1.64 -9.12
C ALA A 358 6.41 -2.74 -9.18
N ALA A 359 5.54 -2.70 -10.19
CA ALA A 359 4.52 -3.72 -10.41
C ALA A 359 5.16 -5.12 -10.58
N LEU A 360 6.22 -5.25 -11.39
CA LEU A 360 6.92 -6.53 -11.61
C LEU A 360 7.48 -7.13 -10.30
N VAL A 361 8.08 -6.31 -9.43
CA VAL A 361 8.60 -6.76 -8.12
C VAL A 361 7.46 -7.18 -7.20
N GLN A 362 6.35 -6.44 -7.15
CA GLN A 362 5.18 -6.76 -6.34
C GLN A 362 4.52 -8.07 -6.78
N ILE A 363 4.35 -8.23 -8.10
CA ILE A 363 3.77 -9.41 -8.74
C ILE A 363 4.65 -10.65 -8.48
N ALA A 364 5.97 -10.57 -8.73
CA ALA A 364 6.91 -11.65 -8.40
C ALA A 364 6.87 -11.99 -6.90
N GLY A 365 6.71 -10.96 -6.07
CA GLY A 365 6.55 -11.05 -4.63
C GLY A 365 5.30 -11.77 -4.12
N ARG A 366 4.33 -12.12 -4.98
CA ARG A 366 3.15 -12.93 -4.60
C ARG A 366 3.47 -14.42 -4.46
N VAL A 367 4.44 -14.90 -5.23
CA VAL A 367 4.82 -16.32 -5.28
C VAL A 367 5.61 -16.71 -4.05
N GLY A 368 5.29 -17.86 -3.45
CA GLY A 368 6.03 -18.44 -2.33
C GLY A 368 5.81 -17.75 -0.97
N ARG A 369 4.68 -17.09 -0.74
CA ARG A 369 4.41 -16.33 0.50
C ARG A 369 4.00 -17.17 1.71
N LYS A 370 3.40 -18.34 1.47
CA LYS A 370 2.95 -19.23 2.55
C LYS A 370 4.09 -20.15 2.94
N GLN A 371 4.28 -20.36 4.25
CA GLN A 371 5.36 -21.20 4.77
C GLN A 371 5.27 -22.65 4.30
N GLU A 372 4.05 -23.18 4.13
CA GLU A 372 3.79 -24.53 3.61
C GLU A 372 4.14 -24.69 2.12
N ALA A 373 4.25 -23.58 1.37
CA ALA A 373 4.59 -23.57 -0.05
C ALA A 373 5.47 -22.35 -0.37
N PRO A 374 6.73 -22.33 0.09
CA PRO A 374 7.60 -21.16 0.01
C PRO A 374 8.21 -20.95 -1.38
N THR A 375 7.95 -21.88 -2.31
CA THR A 375 8.50 -21.87 -3.68
C THR A 375 7.40 -21.76 -4.73
N GLY A 376 7.79 -21.30 -5.92
CA GLY A 376 6.95 -21.29 -7.10
C GLY A 376 7.62 -20.62 -8.28
N THR A 377 6.89 -20.51 -9.38
CA THR A 377 7.41 -20.01 -10.65
C THR A 377 6.94 -18.59 -10.92
N VAL A 378 7.87 -17.72 -11.33
CA VAL A 378 7.57 -16.39 -11.87
C VAL A 378 8.07 -16.33 -13.32
N ILE A 379 7.16 -16.17 -14.28
CA ILE A 379 7.49 -16.10 -15.70
C ILE A 379 7.11 -14.72 -16.26
N PHE A 380 8.08 -14.02 -16.83
CA PHE A 380 7.84 -12.79 -17.58
C PHE A 380 7.84 -13.12 -19.07
N LEU A 381 6.65 -13.13 -19.67
CA LEU A 381 6.42 -13.27 -21.09
C LEU A 381 6.51 -11.90 -21.75
N HIS A 382 7.38 -11.74 -22.75
CA HIS A 382 7.70 -10.41 -23.30
C HIS A 382 7.93 -10.41 -24.82
N GLU A 383 7.80 -9.25 -25.45
CA GLU A 383 8.19 -9.04 -26.86
C GLU A 383 9.61 -8.47 -27.02
N GLY A 384 10.24 -8.10 -25.92
CA GLY A 384 11.62 -7.62 -25.85
C GLY A 384 11.99 -7.41 -24.39
N VAL A 385 13.27 -7.52 -24.02
CA VAL A 385 13.63 -7.34 -22.61
C VAL A 385 13.69 -5.84 -22.30
N SER A 386 12.80 -5.35 -21.43
CA SER A 386 12.78 -3.95 -21.03
C SER A 386 13.73 -3.66 -19.85
N LEU A 387 14.11 -2.39 -19.69
CA LEU A 387 14.92 -1.95 -18.54
C LEU A 387 14.21 -2.23 -17.21
N SER A 388 12.89 -2.04 -17.14
CA SER A 388 12.07 -2.34 -15.96
C SER A 388 12.19 -3.80 -15.53
N MET A 389 12.17 -4.74 -16.49
CA MET A 389 12.34 -6.17 -16.20
C MET A 389 13.72 -6.48 -15.65
N ILE A 390 14.78 -5.95 -16.28
CA ILE A 390 16.17 -6.15 -15.85
C ILE A 390 16.34 -5.63 -14.43
N GLN A 391 15.84 -4.43 -14.15
CA GLN A 391 15.92 -3.82 -12.82
C GLN A 391 15.14 -4.61 -11.78
N ALA A 392 13.92 -5.09 -12.10
CA ALA A 392 13.12 -5.90 -11.17
C ALA A 392 13.85 -7.19 -10.80
N LYS A 393 14.41 -7.91 -11.79
CA LYS A 393 15.20 -9.12 -11.54
C LYS A 393 16.46 -8.83 -10.73
N ARG A 394 17.14 -7.71 -11.00
CA ARG A 394 18.32 -7.26 -10.26
C ARG A 394 17.99 -6.95 -8.80
N ASP A 395 16.91 -6.21 -8.54
CA ASP A 395 16.49 -5.85 -7.18
C ASP A 395 16.17 -7.12 -6.37
N ILE A 396 15.44 -8.08 -6.95
CA ILE A 396 15.14 -9.38 -6.32
C ILE A 396 16.43 -10.14 -5.98
N LYS A 397 17.35 -10.25 -6.95
CA LYS A 397 18.66 -10.89 -6.75
C LYS A 397 19.48 -10.24 -5.65
N GLN A 398 19.51 -8.91 -5.62
CA GLN A 398 20.23 -8.15 -4.61
C GLN A 398 19.67 -8.37 -3.21
N MET A 399 18.33 -8.40 -3.07
CA MET A 399 17.69 -8.72 -1.80
C MET A 399 18.02 -10.14 -1.36
N ASN A 400 17.88 -11.15 -2.22
CA ASN A 400 18.24 -12.52 -1.89
C ASN A 400 19.70 -12.63 -1.43
N LYS A 401 20.64 -12.01 -2.17
CA LYS A 401 22.06 -12.00 -1.80
C LYS A 401 22.31 -11.31 -0.45
N LEU A 402 21.65 -10.18 -0.19
CA LEU A 402 21.75 -9.46 1.08
C LEU A 402 21.21 -10.30 2.25
N GLY A 403 20.07 -10.97 2.05
CA GLY A 403 19.47 -11.82 3.07
C GLY A 403 20.34 -13.03 3.42
N ILE A 404 20.96 -13.66 2.43
CA ILE A 404 21.94 -14.75 2.66
C ILE A 404 23.17 -14.21 3.39
N ALA A 405 23.72 -13.08 2.95
CA ALA A 405 24.92 -12.48 3.58
C ALA A 405 24.71 -12.07 5.04
N ARG A 406 23.48 -11.67 5.40
CA ARG A 406 23.09 -11.35 6.79
C ARG A 406 22.63 -12.57 7.60
N GLY A 407 22.56 -13.75 7.01
CA GLY A 407 22.05 -14.96 7.67
C GLY A 407 20.52 -14.97 7.86
N TRP A 408 19.79 -14.02 7.28
CA TRP A 408 18.34 -13.92 7.41
C TRP A 408 17.57 -14.82 6.45
N ILE A 409 18.21 -15.27 5.37
CA ILE A 409 17.69 -16.29 4.45
C ILE A 409 18.47 -17.59 4.64
N ASN A 410 17.74 -18.71 4.68
CA ASN A 410 18.32 -20.04 4.71
C ASN A 410 18.93 -20.33 3.32
N ALA A 411 20.24 -20.60 3.28
CA ALA A 411 21.00 -20.88 2.07
C ALA A 411 20.67 -22.27 1.49
#